data_AF-A0A2S5LCC0-F1
#
_entry.id   AF-A0A2S5LCC0-F1
#
_cell.length_a   1.000
_cell.length_b   1.000
_cell.length_c   1.000
_cell.angle_alpha   90.00
_cell.angle_beta   90.00
_cell.angle_gamma   90.00
#
_symmetry.space_group_name_H-M   'P 1'
#
loop_
_entity.id
_entity.type
_entity.pdbx_description
1 polymer ?
#
loop_
_entity_poly.entity_id
_entity_poly.type
_entity_poly.pdbx_seq_one_letter_code
_entity_poly.pdbx_strand_id
1 'polypeptide(L)'
;MEIIEDEPKTLREHPFREAVLAELHARPFLPLDAPRRIYHYAFATDHEAAAADREAVGALALAHGVLAPDPSARFHYFIFGDWRLRWEQHSEFTTYSWSTGVGADIPFAHADPFKAGEISFKPPGVLIVATQLCVVDGARSVEELASYFNSQSLCVVGVEDRDAQVL
;
A
#
# COMPACT_ATOMS: atom_id res chain seq x y z
N MET A 1 6.43 -18.12 62.56
CA MET A 1 6.89 -17.92 61.18
C MET A 1 5.62 -17.81 60.35
N GLU A 2 5.11 -16.59 60.19
CA GLU A 2 3.92 -16.33 59.38
C GLU A 2 4.26 -16.55 57.91
N ILE A 3 3.49 -17.39 57.25
CA ILE A 3 3.55 -17.59 55.80
C ILE A 3 2.75 -16.44 55.20
N ILE A 4 3.46 -15.50 54.59
CA ILE A 4 2.85 -14.44 53.77
C ILE A 4 2.45 -15.13 52.46
N GLU A 5 1.14 -15.39 52.28
CA GLU A 5 0.61 -15.83 51.00
C GLU A 5 0.74 -14.69 49.99
N ASP A 6 1.58 -14.88 48.96
CA ASP A 6 1.73 -13.97 47.84
C ASP A 6 0.48 -14.11 46.95
N GLU A 7 -0.43 -13.16 47.07
CA GLU A 7 -1.65 -13.10 46.29
C GLU A 7 -1.30 -13.00 44.79
N PRO A 8 -1.88 -13.84 43.90
CA PRO A 8 -1.48 -13.85 42.51
C PRO A 8 -1.80 -12.51 41.87
N LYS A 9 -0.75 -11.74 41.55
CA LYS A 9 -0.85 -10.47 40.81
C LYS A 9 -1.34 -10.75 39.40
N THR A 10 -2.65 -10.75 39.24
CA THR A 10 -3.32 -10.93 37.96
C THR A 10 -3.31 -9.61 37.20
N LEU A 11 -2.76 -9.65 35.98
CA LEU A 11 -2.78 -8.51 35.07
C LEU A 11 -4.21 -8.38 34.50
N ARG A 12 -4.82 -7.21 34.67
CA ARG A 12 -6.14 -6.93 34.10
C ARG A 12 -5.98 -6.49 32.65
N GLU A 13 -6.60 -7.22 31.73
CA GLU A 13 -6.60 -6.85 30.32
C GLU A 13 -7.37 -5.55 30.07
N HIS A 14 -6.86 -4.76 29.13
CA HIS A 14 -7.52 -3.54 28.70
C HIS A 14 -8.79 -3.88 27.89
N PRO A 15 -9.93 -3.19 28.10
CA PRO A 15 -11.18 -3.49 27.39
C PRO A 15 -11.07 -3.47 25.85
N PHE A 16 -10.13 -2.70 25.31
CA PHE A 16 -9.89 -2.61 23.86
C PHE A 16 -8.82 -3.57 23.33
N ARG A 17 -8.29 -4.49 24.15
CA ARG A 17 -7.22 -5.41 23.73
C ARG A 17 -7.61 -6.23 22.50
N GLU A 18 -8.82 -6.77 22.47
CA GLU A 18 -9.29 -7.51 21.29
C GLU A 18 -9.46 -6.63 20.05
N ALA A 19 -9.96 -5.40 20.21
CA ALA A 19 -10.09 -4.46 19.10
C ALA A 19 -8.72 -4.10 18.49
N VAL A 20 -7.70 -3.90 19.34
CA VAL A 20 -6.32 -3.64 18.91
C VAL A 20 -5.71 -4.87 18.22
N LEU A 21 -5.95 -6.07 18.75
CA LEU A 21 -5.50 -7.31 18.12
C LEU A 21 -6.18 -7.54 16.78
N ALA A 22 -7.48 -7.27 16.68
CA ALA A 22 -8.24 -7.35 15.44
C ALA A 22 -7.71 -6.35 14.39
N GLU A 23 -7.34 -5.13 14.79
CA GLU A 23 -6.74 -4.13 13.90
C GLU A 23 -5.42 -4.63 13.30
N LEU A 24 -4.58 -5.32 14.09
CA LEU A 24 -3.33 -5.91 13.61
C LEU A 24 -3.58 -6.99 12.54
N HIS A 25 -4.65 -7.76 12.66
CA HIS A 25 -5.03 -8.82 11.72
C HIS A 25 -5.91 -8.35 10.55
N ALA A 26 -6.42 -7.11 10.59
CA ALA A 26 -7.36 -6.58 9.61
C ALA A 26 -6.71 -6.06 8.32
N ARG A 27 -5.39 -6.25 8.12
CA ARG A 27 -4.72 -5.93 6.85
C ARG A 27 -4.56 -7.21 6.02
N PRO A 28 -5.59 -7.65 5.28
CA PRO A 28 -5.45 -8.80 4.41
C PRO A 28 -4.32 -8.55 3.40
N PHE A 29 -3.43 -9.53 3.27
CA PHE A 29 -2.50 -9.60 2.15
C PHE A 29 -3.32 -9.64 0.86
N LEU A 30 -3.07 -8.71 -0.05
CA LEU A 30 -3.58 -8.83 -1.41
C LEU A 30 -2.55 -9.61 -2.24
N PRO A 31 -2.89 -10.81 -2.74
CA PRO A 31 -2.06 -11.47 -3.73
C PRO A 31 -1.84 -10.55 -4.94
N LEU A 32 -0.61 -10.51 -5.44
CA LEU A 32 -0.25 -9.76 -6.64
C LEU A 32 0.08 -10.76 -7.75
N ASP A 33 -0.68 -10.73 -8.84
CA ASP A 33 -0.39 -11.57 -10.00
C ASP A 33 0.62 -10.87 -10.92
N ALA A 34 1.62 -11.58 -11.42
CA ALA A 34 2.54 -11.10 -12.45
C ALA A 34 1.95 -11.29 -13.88
N PRO A 35 2.30 -10.42 -14.85
CA PRO A 35 3.06 -9.18 -14.67
C PRO A 35 2.18 -8.05 -14.10
N ARG A 36 2.79 -7.15 -13.33
CA ARG A 36 2.11 -5.98 -12.77
C ARG A 36 3.01 -4.78 -12.64
N ARG A 37 2.45 -3.59 -12.81
CA ARG A 37 3.09 -2.33 -12.42
C ARG A 37 2.34 -1.71 -11.25
N ILE A 38 3.07 -1.09 -10.34
CA ILE A 38 2.53 -0.41 -9.17
C ILE A 38 3.16 0.97 -9.07
N TYR A 39 2.35 2.00 -8.90
CA TYR A 39 2.76 3.37 -8.62
C TYR A 39 2.29 3.71 -7.22
N HIS A 40 3.25 3.83 -6.31
CA HIS A 40 3.01 4.10 -4.90
C HIS A 40 3.37 5.54 -4.58
N TYR A 41 2.43 6.26 -4.00
CA TYR A 41 2.62 7.60 -3.49
C TYR A 41 2.28 7.64 -2.00
N ALA A 42 3.08 8.37 -1.23
CA ALA A 42 2.74 8.73 0.14
C ALA A 42 2.84 10.24 0.34
N PHE A 43 1.86 10.79 1.03
CA PHE A 43 1.73 12.20 1.33
C PHE A 43 1.65 12.40 2.83
N ALA A 44 2.45 13.33 3.37
CA ALA A 44 2.29 13.77 4.75
C ALA A 44 0.94 14.49 4.89
N THR A 45 0.09 14.01 5.80
CA THR A 45 -1.27 14.51 5.99
C THR A 45 -1.55 14.65 7.48
N ASP A 46 -2.18 15.76 7.87
CA ASP A 46 -2.82 15.88 9.18
C ASP A 46 -4.28 15.39 9.13
N HIS A 47 -5.00 15.55 10.24
CA HIS A 47 -6.39 15.12 10.35
C HIS A 47 -7.33 15.83 9.36
N GLU A 48 -7.13 17.12 9.10
CA GLU A 48 -7.99 17.89 8.19
C GLU A 48 -7.73 17.48 6.75
N ALA A 49 -6.45 17.37 6.36
CA ALA A 49 -6.03 16.86 5.07
C ALA A 49 -6.58 15.44 4.80
N ALA A 50 -6.50 14.55 5.80
CA ALA A 50 -7.04 13.20 5.68
C ALA A 50 -8.58 13.18 5.54
N ALA A 51 -9.30 14.06 6.25
CA ALA A 51 -10.75 14.16 6.06
C ALA A 51 -11.11 14.62 4.64
N ALA A 52 -10.46 15.69 4.15
CA ALA A 52 -10.67 16.21 2.80
C ALA A 52 -10.27 15.20 1.71
N ASP A 53 -9.23 14.41 1.95
CA ASP A 53 -8.78 13.33 1.07
C ASP A 53 -9.82 12.22 0.93
N ARG A 54 -10.46 11.82 2.05
CA ARG A 54 -11.53 10.80 2.04
C ARG A 54 -12.73 11.25 1.21
N GLU A 55 -13.09 12.53 1.29
CA GLU A 55 -14.13 13.11 0.44
C GLU A 55 -13.70 13.12 -1.03
N ALA A 56 -12.46 13.51 -1.32
CA ALA A 56 -11.93 13.58 -2.68
C ALA A 56 -11.86 12.22 -3.37
N VAL A 57 -11.37 11.18 -2.67
CA VAL A 57 -11.33 9.82 -3.22
C VAL A 57 -12.74 9.23 -3.36
N GLY A 58 -13.66 9.58 -2.46
CA GLY A 58 -15.07 9.22 -2.60
C GLY A 58 -15.72 9.85 -3.84
N ALA A 59 -15.46 11.13 -4.09
CA ALA A 59 -15.93 11.80 -5.31
C ALA A 59 -15.34 11.19 -6.58
N LEU A 60 -14.04 10.85 -6.56
CA LEU A 60 -13.36 10.14 -7.65
C LEU A 60 -14.01 8.78 -7.93
N ALA A 61 -14.28 8.00 -6.87
CA ALA A 61 -14.95 6.70 -6.97
C ALA A 61 -16.32 6.83 -7.65
N LEU A 62 -17.15 7.75 -7.16
CA LEU A 62 -18.50 7.98 -7.69
C LEU A 62 -18.47 8.46 -9.15
N ALA A 63 -17.51 9.32 -9.53
CA ALA A 63 -17.34 9.76 -10.91
C ALA A 63 -17.04 8.62 -11.89
N HIS A 64 -16.52 7.49 -11.40
CA HIS A 64 -16.23 6.28 -12.18
C HIS A 64 -17.24 5.15 -11.93
N GLY A 65 -18.36 5.42 -11.26
CA GLY A 65 -19.38 4.41 -10.95
C GLY A 65 -18.95 3.37 -9.91
N VAL A 66 -17.91 3.67 -9.13
CA VAL A 66 -17.41 2.86 -8.01
C VAL A 66 -18.01 3.37 -6.70
N LEU A 67 -18.26 2.47 -5.75
CA LEU A 67 -18.74 2.86 -4.43
C LEU A 67 -17.67 3.70 -3.69
N ALA A 68 -18.12 4.76 -3.03
CA ALA A 68 -17.27 5.54 -2.14
C ALA A 68 -16.87 4.72 -0.89
N PRO A 69 -15.73 5.01 -0.26
CA PRO A 69 -15.37 4.40 1.01
C PRO A 69 -16.33 4.84 2.12
N ASP A 70 -16.42 4.05 3.19
CA ASP A 70 -17.17 4.45 4.39
C ASP A 70 -16.61 5.79 4.93
N PRO A 71 -17.45 6.68 5.49
CA PRO A 71 -16.99 7.97 6.05
C PRO A 71 -15.92 7.87 7.14
N SER A 72 -15.78 6.70 7.77
CA SER A 72 -14.76 6.39 8.77
C SER A 72 -13.64 5.45 8.26
N ALA A 73 -13.72 4.99 7.00
CA ALA A 73 -12.79 4.00 6.46
C ALA A 73 -11.36 4.55 6.37
N ARG A 74 -10.40 3.92 7.06
CA ARG A 74 -8.96 4.23 6.93
C ARG A 74 -8.26 3.46 5.81
N PHE A 75 -8.94 2.52 5.18
CA PHE A 75 -8.43 1.75 4.05
C PHE A 75 -9.59 1.45 3.11
N HIS A 76 -9.32 1.47 1.81
CA HIS A 76 -10.26 1.00 0.81
C HIS A 76 -9.53 0.50 -0.43
N TYR A 77 -10.14 -0.48 -1.11
CA TYR A 77 -9.66 -1.01 -2.36
C TYR A 77 -10.66 -0.73 -3.47
N PHE A 78 -10.20 -0.03 -4.51
CA PHE A 78 -11.01 0.37 -5.65
C PHE A 78 -10.58 -0.36 -6.92
N ILE A 79 -11.54 -0.57 -7.82
CA ILE A 79 -11.31 -1.08 -9.18
C ILE A 79 -11.84 -0.04 -10.16
N PHE A 80 -10.94 0.58 -10.92
CA PHE A 80 -11.19 1.61 -11.92
C PHE A 80 -10.83 1.05 -13.31
N GLY A 81 -11.74 0.27 -13.91
CA GLY A 81 -11.43 -0.45 -15.15
C GLY A 81 -10.23 -1.38 -14.97
N ASP A 82 -9.17 -1.16 -15.75
CA ASP A 82 -7.92 -1.93 -15.67
C ASP A 82 -7.00 -1.53 -14.51
N TRP A 83 -7.34 -0.45 -13.80
CA TRP A 83 -6.58 0.05 -12.67
C TRP A 83 -7.19 -0.39 -11.34
N ARG A 84 -6.34 -0.69 -10.38
CA ARG A 84 -6.70 -1.00 -9.00
C ARG A 84 -6.01 0.01 -8.09
N LEU A 85 -6.75 0.61 -7.17
CA LEU A 85 -6.18 1.51 -6.16
C LEU A 85 -6.34 0.88 -4.78
N ARG A 86 -5.23 0.73 -4.08
CA ARG A 86 -5.19 0.57 -2.64
C ARG A 86 -4.91 1.92 -2.00
N TRP A 87 -5.89 2.42 -1.26
CA TRP A 87 -5.83 3.70 -0.54
C TRP A 87 -5.82 3.44 0.96
N GLU A 88 -4.88 4.07 1.68
CA GLU A 88 -4.71 3.92 3.13
C GLU A 88 -4.45 5.28 3.79
N GLN A 89 -5.08 5.50 4.93
CA GLN A 89 -4.87 6.66 5.78
C GLN A 89 -4.33 6.26 7.14
N HIS A 90 -3.21 6.88 7.48
CA HIS A 90 -2.55 6.81 8.77
C HIS A 90 -2.69 8.17 9.46
N SER A 91 -2.24 8.25 10.71
CA SER A 91 -2.24 9.50 11.47
C SER A 91 -1.37 10.59 10.84
N GLU A 92 -0.22 10.22 10.30
CA GLU A 92 0.78 11.17 9.78
C GLU A 92 0.84 11.23 8.25
N PHE A 93 0.27 10.25 7.55
CA PHE A 93 0.36 10.17 6.10
C PHE A 93 -0.78 9.39 5.46
N THR A 94 -1.01 9.66 4.18
CA THR A 94 -1.95 8.95 3.32
C THR A 94 -1.20 8.33 2.16
N THR A 95 -1.54 7.10 1.77
CA THR A 95 -0.93 6.40 0.64
C THR A 95 -1.92 6.05 -0.45
N TYR A 96 -1.43 6.12 -1.69
CA TYR A 96 -2.11 5.73 -2.91
C TYR A 96 -1.23 4.73 -3.65
N SER A 97 -1.67 3.48 -3.74
CA SER A 97 -0.99 2.41 -4.48
C SER A 97 -1.83 2.00 -5.68
N TRP A 98 -1.55 2.62 -6.82
CA TRP A 98 -2.19 2.33 -8.09
C TRP A 98 -1.49 1.16 -8.76
N SER A 99 -2.24 0.21 -9.31
CA SER A 99 -1.66 -0.93 -10.02
C SER A 99 -2.48 -1.34 -11.23
N THR A 100 -1.81 -1.87 -12.25
CA THR A 100 -2.45 -2.44 -13.43
C THR A 100 -1.59 -3.54 -14.03
N GLY A 101 -2.21 -4.48 -14.75
CA GLY A 101 -1.52 -5.42 -15.62
C GLY A 101 -1.26 -4.86 -17.02
N VAL A 102 -1.91 -3.75 -17.39
CA VAL A 102 -1.82 -3.19 -18.74
C VAL A 102 -0.39 -2.73 -19.04
N GLY A 103 0.12 -3.23 -20.16
CA GLY A 103 1.47 -2.99 -20.65
C GLY A 103 2.58 -3.46 -19.71
N ALA A 104 2.29 -4.23 -18.64
CA ALA A 104 3.24 -4.60 -17.58
C ALA A 104 4.39 -5.53 -18.03
N ASP A 105 4.39 -5.96 -19.30
CA ASP A 105 5.34 -6.91 -19.87
C ASP A 105 6.77 -6.40 -19.94
N ILE A 106 6.98 -5.08 -19.97
CA ILE A 106 8.34 -4.50 -19.95
C ILE A 106 8.47 -3.63 -18.70
N PRO A 107 9.36 -3.99 -17.75
CA PRO A 107 9.62 -3.19 -16.57
C PRO A 107 9.96 -1.74 -16.93
N PHE A 108 9.37 -0.80 -16.19
CA PHE A 108 9.68 0.64 -16.27
C PHE A 108 9.49 1.33 -17.64
N ALA A 109 8.98 0.65 -18.67
CA ALA A 109 8.79 1.23 -20.01
C ALA A 109 7.56 2.15 -20.14
N HIS A 110 6.65 2.12 -19.18
CA HIS A 110 5.42 2.89 -19.23
C HIS A 110 5.63 4.32 -18.75
N ALA A 111 5.02 5.29 -19.43
CA ALA A 111 5.04 6.68 -19.04
C ALA A 111 4.42 6.88 -17.64
N ASP A 112 4.65 8.05 -17.04
CA ASP A 112 4.01 8.43 -15.79
C ASP A 112 2.47 8.46 -15.98
N PRO A 113 1.71 7.53 -15.38
CA PRO A 113 0.28 7.40 -15.63
C PRO A 113 -0.53 8.56 -15.05
N PHE A 114 0.03 9.27 -14.06
CA PHE A 114 -0.60 10.46 -13.50
C PHE A 114 -0.52 11.61 -14.51
N LYS A 115 0.63 11.79 -15.19
CA LYS A 115 0.79 12.79 -16.26
C LYS A 115 0.01 12.43 -17.52
N ALA A 116 -0.11 11.14 -17.82
CA ALA A 116 -0.90 10.65 -18.95
C ALA A 116 -2.43 10.73 -18.71
N GLY A 117 -2.85 10.97 -17.46
CA GLY A 117 -4.27 11.03 -17.08
C GLY A 117 -4.95 9.66 -16.96
N GLU A 118 -4.15 8.59 -16.88
CA GLU A 118 -4.65 7.22 -16.73
C GLU A 118 -5.06 6.91 -15.28
N ILE A 119 -4.38 7.55 -14.32
CA ILE A 119 -4.76 7.56 -12.91
C ILE A 119 -5.00 9.00 -12.46
N SER A 120 -5.82 9.17 -11.43
CA SER A 120 -6.13 10.50 -10.90
C SER A 120 -6.29 10.45 -9.40
N PHE A 121 -5.81 11.48 -8.72
CA PHE A 121 -6.10 11.77 -7.33
C PHE A 121 -5.77 13.23 -7.07
N LYS A 122 -6.44 13.84 -6.09
CA LYS A 122 -6.04 15.15 -5.58
C LYS A 122 -4.96 14.90 -4.52
N PRO A 123 -3.72 15.38 -4.69
CA PRO A 123 -2.69 15.20 -3.67
C PRO A 123 -3.17 15.76 -2.33
N PRO A 124 -3.26 14.94 -1.27
CA PRO A 124 -3.85 15.38 0.00
C PRO A 124 -2.88 16.16 0.88
N GLY A 125 -1.60 16.20 0.53
CA GLY A 125 -0.59 16.90 1.31
C GLY A 125 0.76 16.94 0.60
N VAL A 126 1.84 17.06 1.37
CA VAL A 126 3.20 17.14 0.82
C VAL A 126 3.67 15.74 0.45
N LEU A 127 4.12 15.55 -0.79
CA LEU A 127 4.66 14.28 -1.27
C LEU A 127 5.94 13.93 -0.50
N ILE A 128 5.98 12.73 0.10
CA ILE A 128 7.14 12.19 0.80
C ILE A 128 7.73 10.96 0.11
N VAL A 129 6.91 10.20 -0.62
CA VAL A 129 7.35 9.01 -1.37
C VAL A 129 6.66 8.98 -2.73
N ALA A 130 7.43 8.69 -3.78
CA ALA A 130 6.93 8.28 -5.08
C ALA A 130 7.81 7.13 -5.60
N THR A 131 7.23 5.95 -5.74
CA THR A 131 7.95 4.73 -6.13
C THR A 131 7.17 3.99 -7.20
N GLN A 132 7.88 3.50 -8.21
CA GLN A 132 7.34 2.55 -9.17
C GLN A 132 7.90 1.16 -8.85
N LEU A 133 7.01 0.16 -8.80
CA LEU A 133 7.38 -1.24 -8.65
C LEU A 133 6.90 -2.02 -9.88
N CYS A 134 7.71 -2.96 -10.35
CA CYS A 134 7.34 -3.90 -11.39
C CYS A 134 7.38 -5.31 -10.80
N VAL A 135 6.24 -5.99 -10.81
CA VAL A 135 6.12 -7.40 -10.48
C VAL A 135 6.27 -8.17 -11.79
N VAL A 136 7.32 -8.98 -11.88
CA VAL A 136 7.65 -9.77 -13.07
C VAL A 136 7.48 -11.25 -12.79
N ASP A 137 7.37 -12.04 -13.85
CA ASP A 137 7.48 -13.50 -13.73
C ASP A 137 8.92 -13.91 -13.34
N GLY A 138 9.05 -15.10 -12.76
CA GLY A 138 10.35 -15.65 -12.31
C GLY A 138 11.25 -16.18 -13.44
N ALA A 139 10.87 -16.04 -14.71
CA ALA A 139 11.71 -16.51 -15.82
C ALA A 139 12.82 -15.51 -16.18
N ARG A 140 12.74 -14.26 -15.70
CA ARG A 140 13.74 -13.23 -15.93
C ARG A 140 14.95 -13.40 -15.03
N SER A 141 16.14 -13.18 -15.60
CA SER A 141 17.38 -13.26 -14.82
C SER A 141 17.61 -11.98 -13.99
N VAL A 142 18.35 -12.12 -12.89
CA VAL A 142 18.76 -10.98 -12.05
C VAL A 142 19.56 -9.97 -12.86
N GLU A 143 20.41 -10.43 -13.77
CA GLU A 143 21.25 -9.58 -14.61
C GLU A 143 20.40 -8.74 -15.59
N GLU A 144 19.33 -9.33 -16.15
CA GLU A 144 18.35 -8.58 -16.95
C GLU A 144 17.70 -7.49 -16.09
N LEU A 145 17.19 -7.84 -14.91
CA LEU A 145 16.48 -6.90 -14.04
C LEU A 145 17.39 -5.81 -13.49
N ALA A 146 18.62 -6.15 -13.14
CA ALA A 146 19.65 -5.21 -12.66
C ALA A 146 19.98 -4.13 -13.71
N SER A 147 19.81 -4.43 -15.00
CA SER A 147 20.09 -3.47 -16.08
C SER A 147 19.18 -2.24 -16.08
N TYR A 148 18.01 -2.31 -15.42
CA TYR A 148 17.10 -1.17 -15.26
C TYR A 148 17.53 -0.19 -14.16
N PHE A 149 18.52 -0.56 -13.33
CA PHE A 149 18.94 0.22 -12.17
C PHE A 149 20.35 0.77 -12.33
N ASN A 150 20.65 1.80 -11.54
CA ASN A 150 22.02 2.22 -11.34
C ASN A 150 22.75 1.17 -10.48
N SER A 151 23.79 0.56 -11.04
CA SER A 151 24.56 -0.51 -10.37
C SER A 151 25.19 -0.08 -9.04
N GLN A 152 25.46 1.22 -8.83
CA GLN A 152 26.02 1.73 -7.58
C GLN A 152 24.97 1.86 -6.45
N SER A 153 23.69 1.70 -6.78
CA SER A 153 22.57 1.85 -5.84
C SER A 153 21.65 0.64 -5.82
N LEU A 154 22.00 -0.43 -6.54
CA LEU A 154 21.23 -1.66 -6.59
C LEU A 154 21.43 -2.48 -5.32
N CYS A 155 20.33 -2.87 -4.68
CA CYS A 155 20.30 -3.82 -3.59
C CYS A 155 19.39 -4.98 -3.99
N VAL A 156 19.90 -6.22 -3.93
CA VAL A 156 19.10 -7.40 -4.25
C VAL A 156 18.87 -8.20 -2.98
N VAL A 157 17.60 -8.46 -2.66
CA VAL A 157 17.19 -9.27 -1.52
C VAL A 157 16.38 -10.46 -2.03
N GLY A 158 16.80 -11.68 -1.67
CA GLY A 158 16.03 -12.90 -1.89
C GLY A 158 15.10 -13.19 -0.72
N VAL A 159 13.91 -13.72 -1.01
CA VAL A 159 12.87 -14.07 -0.02
C VAL A 159 12.42 -15.51 -0.27
N GLU A 160 12.08 -16.25 0.79
CA GLU A 160 11.60 -17.65 0.76
C GLU A 160 12.43 -18.58 -0.14
N ASP A 161 13.64 -18.98 0.27
CA ASP A 161 14.50 -19.91 -0.49
C ASP A 161 14.75 -19.54 -1.98
N ARG A 162 14.58 -18.26 -2.33
CA ARG A 162 14.68 -17.63 -3.68
C ARG A 162 13.42 -17.73 -4.55
N ASP A 163 12.27 -18.05 -3.97
CA ASP A 163 10.98 -18.04 -4.67
C ASP A 163 10.52 -16.61 -5.03
N ALA A 164 11.08 -15.59 -4.38
CA ALA A 164 10.91 -14.19 -4.76
C ALA A 164 12.20 -13.37 -4.58
N GLN A 165 12.33 -12.30 -5.36
CA GLN A 165 13.46 -11.38 -5.30
C GLN A 165 12.98 -9.93 -5.42
N VAL A 166 13.59 -9.06 -4.63
CA VAL A 166 13.38 -7.61 -4.68
C VAL A 166 14.69 -6.97 -5.12
N LEU A 167 14.61 -6.16 -6.18
CA LEU A 167 15.71 -5.41 -6.78
C LEU A 167 15.41 -3.92 -6.72
#